data_AF-E4S5G7-F1
#
_entry.id   AF-E4S5G7-F1
#
_cell.length_a   1.000
_cell.length_b   1.000
_cell.length_c   1.000
_cell.angle_alpha   90.00
_cell.angle_beta   90.00
_cell.angle_gamma   90.00
#
_symmetry.space_group_name_H-M   'P 1'
#
loop_
_entity.id
_entity.type
_entity.pdbx_description
1 polymer ?
#
loop_
_entity_poly.entity_id
_entity_poly.type
_entity_poly.pdbx_seq_one_letter_code
_entity_poly.pdbx_strand_id
1 'polypeptide(L)'
;MFSFIVSAYTLWGLYEDGNLSKIAILFLLLFLSLEFLKTEYLKSIYHTAAAVFVELTIICLAIFLCGWKFSFLIPAAVCTFLHHRNKLSIYSIASILFIGLFLIPSNLAREYVLVCIFVFSLRLVTQMLKDSKHEYLEKIDNLGLLNLQLSKLKTQLLKSQQTIERLSAQNQQMKIATSLHDTVGHNLAALNIQLNAIKSLLEKKGVLEDTQIRQIISSCLQQTQTSYESLKKFVYSMKNSFETKEKYLSQLIENFNFCNITLNRSGDIENIPSHVFENLMAILKEALLNVAKHSNATQVAVSLESKPTYVRLAVHDNGNNKGEIKEGVGLMSIKLRAKSMGATVNIDNHAGFSIVVFVPMKSRREELQ
;
A
#
# COMPACT_ATOMS: atom_id res chain seq x y z
N MET A 1 4.49 0.41 52.89
CA MET A 1 5.47 -0.42 53.65
C MET A 1 6.28 0.41 54.64
N PHE A 2 6.92 1.52 54.25
CA PHE A 2 7.71 2.35 55.19
C PHE A 2 6.86 3.02 56.29
N SER A 3 5.67 3.54 55.98
CA SER A 3 4.77 4.13 56.97
C SER A 3 4.32 3.12 58.03
N PHE A 4 4.23 1.83 57.68
CA PHE A 4 4.00 0.76 58.64
C PHE A 4 5.20 0.55 59.59
N ILE A 5 6.43 0.62 59.09
CA ILE A 5 7.65 0.48 59.91
C ILE A 5 7.75 1.63 60.92
N VAL A 6 7.50 2.86 60.48
CA VAL A 6 7.52 4.04 61.36
C VAL A 6 6.35 4.02 62.35
N SER A 7 5.15 3.61 61.91
CA SER A 7 4.00 3.40 62.82
C SER A 7 4.27 2.30 63.87
N ALA A 8 4.99 1.23 63.52
CA ALA A 8 5.37 0.19 64.48
C ALA A 8 6.38 0.72 65.50
N TYR A 9 7.37 1.51 65.07
CA TYR A 9 8.36 2.13 65.95
C TYR A 9 7.72 3.14 66.93
N THR A 10 6.79 3.97 66.45
CA THR A 10 6.04 4.91 67.30
C THR A 10 5.15 4.18 68.31
N LEU A 11 4.51 3.08 67.91
CA LEU A 11 3.71 2.24 68.80
C LEU A 11 4.57 1.57 69.89
N TRP A 12 5.74 1.04 69.53
CA TRP A 12 6.71 0.49 70.49
C TRP A 12 7.13 1.54 71.52
N GLY A 13 7.51 2.73 71.06
CA GLY A 13 7.87 3.82 71.95
C GLY A 13 6.74 4.21 72.90
N LEU A 14 5.49 4.28 72.44
CA LEU A 14 4.35 4.59 73.31
C LEU A 14 4.09 3.50 74.35
N TYR A 15 4.38 2.24 74.02
CA TYR A 15 4.27 1.11 74.94
C TYR A 15 5.32 1.17 76.05
N GLU A 16 6.59 1.43 75.73
CA GLU A 16 7.67 1.54 76.73
C GLU A 16 7.43 2.68 77.74
N ASP A 17 6.86 3.81 77.30
CA ASP A 17 6.57 4.95 78.17
C ASP A 17 5.27 4.78 78.98
N GLY A 18 4.51 3.71 78.77
CA GLY A 18 3.20 3.50 79.40
C GLY A 18 2.09 4.44 78.91
N ASN A 19 2.31 5.17 77.81
CA ASN A 19 1.38 6.16 77.23
C ASN A 19 0.45 5.56 76.15
N LEU A 20 0.40 4.24 76.03
CA LEU A 20 -0.41 3.56 75.03
C LEU A 20 -1.90 3.61 75.39
N SER A 21 -2.65 4.46 74.68
CA SER A 21 -4.10 4.60 74.81
C SER A 21 -4.85 4.11 73.57
N LYS A 22 -6.15 3.80 73.72
CA LYS A 22 -7.03 3.48 72.58
C LYS A 22 -7.07 4.61 71.54
N ILE A 23 -6.92 5.86 71.99
CA ILE A 23 -6.88 7.06 71.15
C ILE A 23 -5.61 7.09 70.30
N ALA A 24 -4.45 6.74 70.87
CA ALA A 24 -3.19 6.66 70.14
C ALA A 24 -3.22 5.60 69.01
N ILE A 25 -3.85 4.45 69.26
CA ILE A 25 -4.03 3.40 68.25
C ILE A 25 -4.96 3.89 67.13
N LEU A 26 -6.04 4.60 67.46
CA LEU A 26 -6.96 5.17 66.48
C LEU A 26 -6.24 6.17 65.55
N PHE A 27 -5.36 7.02 66.09
CA PHE A 27 -4.55 7.95 65.30
C PHE A 27 -3.60 7.23 64.35
N LEU A 28 -2.95 6.15 64.78
CA LEU A 28 -2.07 5.36 63.91
C LEU A 28 -2.83 4.67 62.78
N LEU A 29 -4.01 4.12 63.07
CA LEU A 29 -4.88 3.52 62.04
C LEU A 29 -5.37 4.55 61.03
N LEU A 30 -5.75 5.74 61.51
CA LEU A 30 -6.22 6.83 60.68
C LEU A 30 -5.10 7.42 59.81
N PHE A 31 -3.88 7.49 60.35
CA PHE A 31 -2.69 7.83 59.56
C PHE A 31 -2.41 6.80 58.45
N LEU A 32 -2.41 5.51 58.80
CA LEU A 32 -2.14 4.44 57.83
C LEU A 32 -3.20 4.34 56.73
N SER A 33 -4.47 4.60 57.06
CA SER A 33 -5.56 4.57 56.08
C SER A 33 -5.45 5.72 55.07
N LEU A 34 -5.11 6.93 55.53
CA LEU A 34 -4.87 8.07 54.65
C LEU A 34 -3.65 7.87 53.75
N GLU A 35 -2.58 7.32 54.30
CA GLU A 35 -1.37 7.03 53.53
C GLU A 35 -1.63 6.01 52.40
N PHE A 36 -2.44 4.99 52.68
CA PHE A 36 -2.87 4.01 51.69
C PHE A 36 -3.71 4.66 50.58
N LEU A 37 -4.74 5.42 50.97
CA LEU A 37 -5.63 6.13 50.03
C LEU A 37 -4.84 7.08 49.12
N LYS A 38 -3.91 7.84 49.71
CA LYS A 38 -3.04 8.79 49.01
C LYS A 38 -2.14 8.09 48.00
N THR A 39 -1.57 6.93 48.36
CA THR A 39 -0.63 6.21 47.49
C THR A 39 -1.32 5.49 46.33
N GLU A 40 -2.54 5.02 46.52
CA GLU A 40 -3.25 4.21 45.51
C GLU A 40 -4.16 5.05 44.59
N TYR A 41 -4.83 6.09 45.11
CA TYR A 41 -5.89 6.78 44.37
C TYR A 41 -5.53 8.22 43.96
N LEU A 42 -4.64 8.91 44.67
CA LEU A 42 -4.36 10.33 44.40
C LEU A 42 -3.17 10.51 43.45
N LYS A 43 -3.47 10.82 42.18
CA LYS A 43 -2.46 11.09 41.13
C LYS A 43 -2.17 12.56 40.87
N SER A 44 -3.01 13.46 41.40
CA SER A 44 -2.90 14.91 41.20
C SER A 44 -2.08 15.57 42.32
N ILE A 45 -1.23 16.54 41.95
CA ILE A 45 -0.38 17.28 42.91
C ILE A 45 -1.20 18.02 43.97
N TYR A 46 -2.35 18.58 43.59
CA TYR A 46 -3.20 19.35 44.51
C TYR A 46 -3.92 18.46 45.51
N HIS A 47 -4.41 17.31 45.05
CA HIS A 47 -5.09 16.35 45.92
C HIS A 47 -4.10 15.66 46.87
N THR A 48 -2.90 15.35 46.39
CA THR A 48 -1.83 14.83 47.26
C THR A 48 -1.36 15.87 48.27
N ALA A 49 -1.24 17.15 47.89
CA ALA A 49 -0.93 18.24 48.83
C ALA A 49 -2.01 18.39 49.91
N ALA A 50 -3.29 18.36 49.51
CA ALA A 50 -4.41 18.44 50.45
C ALA A 50 -4.45 17.25 51.41
N ALA A 51 -4.20 16.03 50.92
CA ALA A 51 -4.11 14.83 51.75
C ALA A 51 -2.96 14.90 52.75
N VAL A 52 -1.77 15.38 52.33
CA VAL A 52 -0.63 15.60 53.23
C VAL A 52 -0.95 16.66 54.28
N PHE A 53 -1.67 17.72 53.92
CA PHE A 53 -2.11 18.73 54.90
C PHE A 53 -3.03 18.11 55.96
N VAL A 54 -4.00 17.30 55.55
CA VAL A 54 -4.89 16.58 56.47
C VAL A 54 -4.10 15.62 57.36
N GLU A 55 -3.14 14.86 56.81
CA GLU A 55 -2.28 13.99 57.63
C GLU A 55 -1.45 14.78 58.63
N LEU A 56 -0.89 15.92 58.26
CA LEU A 56 -0.12 16.78 59.17
C LEU A 56 -1.01 17.36 60.28
N THR A 57 -2.26 17.73 60.01
CA THR A 57 -3.18 18.20 61.07
C THR A 57 -3.53 17.08 62.03
N ILE A 58 -3.72 15.85 61.54
CA ILE A 58 -3.92 14.66 62.37
C ILE A 58 -2.69 14.36 63.23
N ILE A 59 -1.49 14.44 62.65
CA ILE A 59 -0.23 14.23 63.39
C ILE A 59 -0.08 15.31 64.47
N CYS A 60 -0.35 16.58 64.17
CA CYS A 60 -0.32 17.66 65.17
C CYS A 60 -1.31 17.43 66.31
N LEU A 61 -2.54 16.99 66.00
CA LEU A 61 -3.54 16.65 67.00
C LEU A 61 -3.10 15.45 67.86
N ALA A 62 -2.49 14.44 67.25
CA ALA A 62 -1.94 13.29 67.96
C ALA A 62 -0.75 13.67 68.85
N ILE A 63 0.10 14.60 68.41
CA ILE A 63 1.19 15.15 69.24
C ILE A 63 0.62 15.84 70.49
N PHE A 64 -0.43 16.65 70.32
CA PHE A 64 -1.07 17.37 71.42
C PHE A 64 -1.75 16.43 72.43
N LEU A 65 -2.42 15.37 71.97
CA LEU A 65 -3.22 14.48 72.81
C LEU A 65 -2.46 13.27 73.37
N CYS A 66 -1.46 12.76 72.65
CA CYS A 66 -0.80 11.49 72.96
C CYS A 66 0.73 11.61 73.06
N GLY A 67 1.30 12.79 72.81
CA GLY A 67 2.71 13.09 73.06
C GLY A 67 3.58 13.17 71.80
N TRP A 68 4.82 13.64 71.99
CA TRP A 68 5.74 14.01 70.93
C TRP A 68 6.21 12.85 70.03
N LYS A 69 6.04 11.58 70.42
CA LYS A 69 6.47 10.41 69.60
C LYS A 69 5.76 10.34 68.24
N PHE A 70 4.59 10.96 68.09
CA PHE A 70 3.91 11.08 66.80
C PHE A 70 4.67 11.94 65.77
N SER A 71 5.64 12.76 66.21
CA SER A 71 6.53 13.53 65.31
C SER A 71 7.34 12.66 64.35
N PHE A 72 7.65 11.40 64.72
CA PHE A 72 8.34 10.46 63.82
C PHE A 72 7.52 10.11 62.58
N LEU A 73 6.21 10.37 62.54
CA LEU A 73 5.36 10.15 61.37
C LEU A 73 5.47 11.28 60.33
N ILE A 74 5.98 12.47 60.71
CA ILE A 74 6.09 13.64 59.84
C ILE A 74 6.92 13.32 58.57
N PRO A 75 8.10 12.68 58.66
CA PRO A 75 8.88 12.33 57.47
C PRO A 75 8.14 11.37 56.54
N ALA A 76 7.37 10.43 57.09
CA ALA A 76 6.58 9.49 56.29
C ALA A 76 5.46 10.20 55.52
N ALA A 77 4.73 11.12 56.18
CA ALA A 77 3.66 11.90 55.57
C ALA A 77 4.17 12.81 54.44
N VAL A 78 5.31 13.46 54.64
CA VAL A 78 5.83 14.51 53.76
C VAL A 78 6.60 13.94 52.57
N CYS A 79 7.32 12.83 52.76
CA CYS A 79 8.09 12.20 51.67
C CYS A 79 7.22 11.67 50.52
N THR A 80 5.90 11.63 50.67
CA THR A 80 5.03 11.25 49.55
C THR A 80 5.06 12.26 48.40
N PHE A 81 5.39 13.53 48.69
CA PHE A 81 5.47 14.62 47.73
C PHE A 81 6.70 14.50 46.77
N LEU A 82 7.68 13.65 47.09
CA LEU A 82 8.79 13.30 46.19
C LEU A 82 8.30 12.70 44.86
N HIS A 83 7.11 12.09 44.87
CA HIS A 83 6.53 11.47 43.69
C HIS A 83 6.37 12.45 42.50
N HIS A 84 6.16 13.74 42.76
CA HIS A 84 5.84 14.73 41.73
C HIS A 84 7.06 15.45 41.11
N ARG A 85 8.30 15.00 41.41
CA ARG A 85 9.58 15.44 40.80
C ARG A 85 9.76 16.96 40.55
N ASN A 86 9.08 17.82 41.31
CA ASN A 86 9.20 19.27 41.16
C ASN A 86 10.31 19.81 42.08
N LYS A 87 11.18 20.70 41.59
CA LYS A 87 12.24 21.32 42.43
C LYS A 87 11.65 22.05 43.65
N LEU A 88 10.46 22.67 43.51
CA LEU A 88 9.74 23.26 44.64
C LEU A 88 9.33 22.23 45.71
N SER A 89 9.00 21.00 45.30
CA SER A 89 8.60 19.92 46.22
C SER A 89 9.72 19.55 47.18
N ILE A 90 10.97 19.49 46.69
CA ILE A 90 12.14 19.14 47.50
C ILE A 90 12.38 20.20 48.60
N TYR A 91 12.30 21.49 48.27
CA TYR A 91 12.46 22.57 49.24
C TYR A 91 11.33 22.61 50.28
N SER A 92 10.08 22.35 49.87
CA SER A 92 8.96 22.26 50.82
C SER A 92 9.12 21.08 51.79
N ILE A 93 9.61 19.94 51.30
CA ILE A 93 9.88 18.76 52.13
C ILE A 93 10.97 19.06 53.15
N ALA A 94 12.09 19.64 52.73
CA ALA A 94 13.19 20.00 53.62
C ALA A 94 12.73 20.99 54.72
N SER A 95 11.90 21.97 54.35
CA SER A 95 11.35 22.96 55.29
C SER A 95 10.45 22.31 56.35
N ILE A 96 9.57 21.38 55.96
CA ILE A 96 8.66 20.70 56.89
C ILE A 96 9.42 19.72 57.80
N LEU A 97 10.41 19.01 57.27
CA LEU A 97 11.28 18.14 58.06
C LEU A 97 12.06 18.93 59.12
N PHE A 98 12.53 20.14 58.77
CA PHE A 98 13.23 21.05 59.69
C PHE A 98 12.32 21.55 60.82
N ILE A 99 11.06 21.88 60.52
CA ILE A 99 10.05 22.24 61.54
C ILE A 99 9.82 21.08 62.51
N GLY A 100 9.81 19.83 62.00
CA GLY A 100 9.70 18.63 62.84
C GLY A 100 10.80 18.50 63.89
N LEU A 101 12.01 19.02 63.63
CA LEU A 101 13.13 18.99 64.58
C LEU A 101 12.86 19.83 65.85
N PHE A 102 12.09 20.92 65.73
CA PHE A 102 11.73 21.79 66.86
C PHE A 102 10.64 21.21 67.77
N LEU A 103 9.89 20.22 67.28
CA LEU A 103 8.81 19.56 68.02
C LEU A 103 9.32 18.43 68.93
N ILE A 104 10.62 18.09 68.87
CA ILE A 104 11.20 16.90 69.50
C ILE A 104 12.16 17.31 70.63
N PRO A 105 12.15 16.59 71.77
CA PRO A 105 13.16 16.76 72.82
C PRO A 105 14.60 16.64 72.28
N SER A 106 15.50 17.49 72.76
CA SER A 106 16.88 17.60 72.24
C SER A 106 17.70 16.31 72.30
N ASN A 107 17.38 15.41 73.23
CA ASN A 107 18.00 14.09 73.39
C ASN A 107 17.63 13.09 72.27
N LEU A 108 16.53 13.32 71.53
CA LEU A 108 16.01 12.40 70.50
C LEU A 108 16.16 12.94 69.07
N ALA A 109 16.73 14.14 68.91
CA ALA A 109 16.94 14.77 67.61
C ALA A 109 17.80 13.91 66.66
N ARG A 110 18.76 13.15 67.20
CA ARG A 110 19.62 12.24 66.41
C ARG A 110 18.81 11.12 65.75
N GLU A 111 17.89 10.51 66.50
CA GLU A 111 17.05 9.42 66.00
C GLU A 111 16.11 9.92 64.91
N TYR A 112 15.53 11.10 65.10
CA TYR A 112 14.66 11.73 64.10
C TYR A 112 15.38 11.98 62.77
N VAL A 113 16.61 12.51 62.80
CA VAL A 113 17.40 12.74 61.59
C VAL A 113 17.72 11.42 60.86
N LEU A 114 18.05 10.36 61.59
CA LEU A 114 18.29 9.04 61.01
C LEU A 114 17.03 8.47 60.34
N VAL A 115 15.86 8.62 60.97
CA VAL A 115 14.56 8.21 60.38
C VAL A 115 14.27 9.02 59.11
N CYS A 116 14.55 10.33 59.10
CA CYS A 116 14.38 11.17 57.90
C CYS A 116 15.25 10.67 56.73
N ILE A 117 16.53 10.43 56.98
CA ILE A 117 17.48 9.94 55.95
C ILE A 117 17.06 8.56 55.44
N PHE A 118 16.64 7.67 56.34
CA PHE A 118 16.20 6.33 55.99
C PHE A 118 14.93 6.34 55.12
N VAL A 119 13.90 7.09 55.54
CA VAL A 119 12.65 7.23 54.77
C VAL A 119 12.91 7.89 53.42
N PHE A 120 13.75 8.92 53.37
CA PHE A 120 14.11 9.62 52.14
C PHE A 120 14.86 8.71 51.15
N SER A 121 15.88 7.99 51.60
CA SER A 121 16.68 7.10 50.74
C SER A 121 15.84 5.96 50.16
N LEU A 122 14.99 5.32 50.97
CA LEU A 122 14.06 4.30 50.49
C LEU A 122 13.04 4.86 49.50
N ARG A 123 12.52 6.07 49.74
CA ARG A 123 11.56 6.71 48.82
C ARG A 123 12.21 7.01 47.47
N LEU A 124 13.46 7.48 47.46
CA LEU A 124 14.22 7.68 46.22
C LEU A 124 14.39 6.37 45.44
N VAL A 125 14.82 5.30 46.10
CA VAL A 125 15.02 3.99 45.46
C VAL A 125 13.71 3.46 44.86
N THR A 126 12.61 3.51 45.63
CA THR A 126 11.30 3.02 45.13
C THR A 126 10.78 3.85 43.96
N GLN A 127 11.04 5.14 43.92
CA GLN A 127 10.68 6.00 42.79
C GLN A 127 11.53 5.69 41.55
N MET A 128 12.85 5.52 41.70
CA MET A 128 13.73 5.12 40.61
C MET A 128 13.30 3.79 39.99
N LEU A 129 12.97 2.79 40.82
CA LEU A 129 12.48 1.50 40.35
C LEU A 129 11.15 1.62 39.57
N LYS A 130 10.22 2.48 40.01
CA LYS A 130 8.97 2.74 39.29
C LYS A 130 9.22 3.42 37.94
N ASP A 131 10.07 4.43 37.93
CA ASP A 131 10.37 5.20 36.71
C ASP A 131 11.08 4.32 35.67
N SER A 132 12.06 3.51 36.09
CA SER A 132 12.70 2.53 35.21
C SER A 132 11.69 1.51 34.67
N LYS A 133 10.77 0.99 35.51
CA LYS A 133 9.74 0.06 35.05
C LYS A 133 8.84 0.68 33.98
N HIS A 134 8.43 1.93 34.15
CA HIS A 134 7.64 2.64 33.14
C HIS A 134 8.41 2.78 31.81
N GLU A 135 9.69 3.15 31.88
CA GLU A 135 10.55 3.25 30.69
C GLU A 135 10.71 1.89 29.96
N TYR A 136 10.85 0.80 30.71
CA TYR A 136 10.93 -0.56 30.12
C TYR A 136 9.63 -0.97 29.44
N LEU A 137 8.47 -0.72 30.06
CA LEU A 137 7.17 -1.03 29.47
C LEU A 137 6.93 -0.23 28.19
N GLU A 138 7.26 1.07 28.20
CA GLU A 138 7.15 1.92 27.01
C GLU A 138 8.06 1.43 25.86
N LYS A 139 9.29 0.99 26.17
CA LYS A 139 10.19 0.39 25.18
C LYS A 139 9.62 -0.91 24.59
N ILE A 140 8.98 -1.76 25.41
CA ILE A 140 8.34 -2.99 24.93
C ILE A 140 7.18 -2.67 23.97
N ASP A 141 6.33 -1.70 24.33
CA ASP A 141 5.21 -1.28 23.48
C ASP A 141 5.72 -0.70 22.14
N ASN A 142 6.76 0.15 22.19
CA ASN A 142 7.39 0.71 20.99
C ASN A 142 8.02 -0.37 20.09
N LEU A 143 8.70 -1.37 20.68
CA LEU A 143 9.25 -2.51 19.93
C LEU A 143 8.13 -3.34 19.28
N GLY A 144 6.99 -3.52 19.95
CA GLY A 144 5.81 -4.18 19.38
C GLY A 144 5.27 -3.44 18.16
N LEU A 145 5.11 -2.11 18.27
CA LEU A 145 4.67 -1.26 17.16
C LEU A 145 5.66 -1.29 15.98
N LEU A 146 6.97 -1.22 16.25
CA LEU A 146 8.01 -1.27 15.22
C LEU A 146 8.00 -2.63 14.48
N ASN A 147 7.88 -3.74 15.20
CA ASN A 147 7.78 -5.07 14.60
C ASN A 147 6.54 -5.22 13.70
N LEU A 148 5.40 -4.65 14.10
CA LEU A 148 4.20 -4.61 13.26
C LEU A 148 4.41 -3.80 11.97
N GLN A 149 5.09 -2.65 12.06
CA GLN A 149 5.44 -1.84 10.89
C GLN A 149 6.39 -2.59 9.94
N LEU A 150 7.44 -3.22 10.48
CA LEU A 150 8.38 -4.04 9.71
C LEU A 150 7.68 -5.21 9.01
N SER A 151 6.77 -5.90 9.70
CA SER A 151 5.98 -6.99 9.13
C SER A 151 5.11 -6.51 7.95
N LYS A 152 4.41 -5.37 8.12
CA LYS A 152 3.63 -4.75 7.03
C LYS A 152 4.50 -4.39 5.83
N LEU A 153 5.65 -3.76 6.05
CA LEU A 153 6.58 -3.39 4.99
C LEU A 153 7.12 -4.62 4.26
N LYS A 154 7.48 -5.68 4.99
CA LYS A 154 7.91 -6.96 4.41
C LYS A 154 6.83 -7.56 3.51
N THR A 155 5.57 -7.57 3.94
CA THR A 155 4.46 -8.06 3.11
C THR A 155 4.27 -7.21 1.85
N GLN A 156 4.39 -5.88 1.95
CA GLN A 156 4.31 -4.99 0.79
C GLN A 156 5.45 -5.25 -0.22
N LEU A 157 6.69 -5.42 0.27
CA LEU A 157 7.84 -5.75 -0.57
C LEU A 157 7.65 -7.08 -1.31
N LEU A 158 7.20 -8.13 -0.61
CA LEU A 158 6.95 -9.43 -1.24
C LEU A 158 5.85 -9.34 -2.32
N LYS A 159 4.78 -8.59 -2.08
CA LYS A 159 3.74 -8.35 -3.10
C LYS A 159 4.27 -7.58 -4.30
N SER A 160 5.10 -6.56 -4.07
CA SER A 160 5.74 -5.78 -5.14
C SER A 160 6.67 -6.66 -5.97
N GLN A 161 7.50 -7.48 -5.33
CA GLN A 161 8.39 -8.43 -6.00
C GLN A 161 7.61 -9.42 -6.87
N GLN A 162 6.56 -10.05 -6.33
CA GLN A 162 5.70 -10.96 -7.10
C GLN A 162 5.07 -10.27 -8.32
N THR A 163 4.67 -9.00 -8.16
CA THR A 163 4.11 -8.21 -9.26
C THR A 163 5.16 -7.94 -10.34
N ILE A 164 6.38 -7.56 -9.94
CA ILE A 164 7.51 -7.33 -10.86
C ILE A 164 7.86 -8.63 -11.61
N GLU A 165 7.96 -9.76 -10.91
CA GLU A 165 8.23 -11.06 -11.53
C GLU A 165 7.16 -11.45 -12.55
N ARG A 166 5.87 -11.28 -12.20
CA ARG A 166 4.76 -11.52 -13.11
C ARG A 166 4.82 -10.62 -14.34
N LEU A 167 5.03 -9.32 -14.16
CA LEU A 167 5.13 -8.36 -15.26
C LEU A 167 6.36 -8.63 -16.14
N SER A 168 7.48 -8.99 -15.55
CA SER A 168 8.70 -9.37 -16.27
C SER A 168 8.46 -10.60 -17.15
N ALA A 169 7.84 -11.65 -16.59
CA ALA A 169 7.47 -12.85 -17.33
C ALA A 169 6.51 -12.53 -18.49
N GLN A 170 5.49 -11.70 -18.26
CA GLN A 170 4.56 -11.24 -19.30
C GLN A 170 5.27 -10.44 -20.40
N ASN A 171 6.16 -9.53 -20.03
CA ASN A 171 6.95 -8.75 -21.00
C ASN A 171 7.85 -9.66 -21.84
N GLN A 172 8.47 -10.67 -21.24
CA GLN A 172 9.30 -11.63 -21.96
C GLN A 172 8.47 -12.49 -22.92
N GLN A 173 7.28 -12.95 -22.50
CA GLN A 173 6.33 -13.62 -23.38
C GLN A 173 5.90 -12.74 -24.56
N MET A 174 5.63 -11.45 -24.33
CA MET A 174 5.28 -10.49 -25.38
C MET A 174 6.44 -10.27 -26.37
N LYS A 175 7.68 -10.17 -25.87
CA LYS A 175 8.89 -10.07 -26.71
C LYS A 175 9.04 -11.31 -27.59
N ILE A 176 8.90 -12.51 -27.02
CA ILE A 176 8.95 -13.78 -27.76
C ILE A 176 7.85 -13.82 -28.84
N ALA A 177 6.61 -13.51 -28.48
CA ALA A 177 5.48 -13.52 -29.39
C ALA A 177 5.66 -12.54 -30.57
N THR A 178 6.25 -11.38 -30.30
CA THR A 178 6.56 -10.39 -31.35
C THR A 178 7.70 -10.85 -32.24
N SER A 179 8.81 -11.35 -31.65
CA SER A 179 9.92 -11.92 -32.42
C SER A 179 9.47 -13.08 -33.32
N LEU A 180 8.64 -13.99 -32.81
CA LEU A 180 8.10 -15.11 -33.59
C LEU A 180 7.25 -14.64 -34.77
N HIS A 181 6.39 -13.64 -34.55
CA HIS A 181 5.59 -13.05 -35.62
C HIS A 181 6.47 -12.44 -36.72
N ASP A 182 7.49 -11.69 -36.33
CA ASP A 182 8.30 -10.92 -37.28
C ASP A 182 9.33 -11.77 -38.03
N THR A 183 9.85 -12.84 -37.42
CA THR A 183 10.75 -13.77 -38.13
C THR A 183 9.98 -14.91 -38.78
N VAL A 184 9.30 -15.74 -37.99
CA VAL A 184 8.64 -16.96 -38.49
C VAL A 184 7.40 -16.61 -39.31
N GLY A 185 6.60 -15.64 -38.87
CA GLY A 185 5.40 -15.22 -39.60
C GLY A 185 5.72 -14.63 -40.97
N HIS A 186 6.72 -13.74 -41.06
CA HIS A 186 7.17 -13.20 -42.34
C HIS A 186 7.81 -14.26 -43.24
N ASN A 187 8.63 -15.17 -42.69
CA ASN A 187 9.24 -16.25 -43.47
C ASN A 187 8.19 -17.19 -44.09
N LEU A 188 7.16 -17.56 -43.32
CA LEU A 188 6.05 -18.40 -43.82
C LEU A 188 5.23 -17.67 -44.89
N ALA A 189 5.00 -16.36 -44.74
CA ALA A 189 4.32 -15.56 -45.77
C ALA A 189 5.14 -15.49 -47.07
N ALA A 190 6.46 -15.30 -46.96
CA ALA A 190 7.37 -15.30 -48.11
C ALA A 190 7.42 -16.67 -48.80
N LEU A 191 7.49 -17.76 -48.02
CA LEU A 191 7.41 -19.14 -48.52
C LEU A 191 6.10 -19.38 -49.29
N ASN A 192 4.97 -18.91 -48.76
CA ASN A 192 3.67 -19.03 -49.42
C ASN A 192 3.65 -18.27 -50.76
N ILE A 193 4.23 -17.06 -50.82
CA ILE A 193 4.38 -16.29 -52.07
C ILE A 193 5.25 -17.05 -53.08
N GLN A 194 6.41 -17.57 -52.65
CA GLN A 194 7.33 -18.32 -53.51
C GLN A 194 6.67 -19.59 -54.06
N LEU A 195 5.97 -20.35 -53.22
CA LEU A 195 5.25 -21.56 -53.63
C LEU A 195 4.12 -21.25 -54.63
N ASN A 196 3.38 -20.15 -54.44
CA ASN A 196 2.37 -19.70 -55.40
C ASN A 196 2.99 -19.24 -56.73
N ALA A 197 4.15 -18.58 -56.70
CA ALA A 197 4.89 -18.22 -57.91
C ALA A 197 5.39 -19.45 -58.68
N ILE A 198 5.94 -20.45 -57.98
CA ILE A 198 6.35 -21.73 -58.58
C ILE A 198 5.15 -22.44 -59.21
N LYS A 199 4.01 -22.49 -58.51
CA LYS A 199 2.76 -23.06 -59.04
C LYS A 199 2.35 -22.38 -60.35
N SER A 200 2.31 -21.05 -60.39
CA SER A 200 1.92 -20.28 -61.58
C SER A 200 2.89 -20.50 -62.76
N LEU A 201 4.19 -20.60 -62.50
CA LEU A 201 5.20 -20.88 -63.54
C LEU A 201 5.06 -22.29 -64.13
N LEU A 202 4.77 -23.29 -63.31
CA LEU A 202 4.55 -24.67 -63.75
C LEU A 202 3.24 -24.81 -64.54
N GLU A 203 2.21 -24.03 -64.18
CA GLU A 203 0.92 -23.95 -64.88
C GLU A 203 1.13 -23.42 -66.31
N LYS A 204 1.92 -22.35 -66.45
CA LYS A 204 2.27 -21.78 -67.77
C LYS A 204 3.13 -22.71 -68.64
N LYS A 205 3.95 -23.58 -68.05
CA LYS A 205 4.82 -24.51 -68.77
C LYS A 205 4.15 -25.85 -69.13
N GLY A 206 2.90 -26.08 -68.75
CA GLY A 206 2.17 -27.34 -68.99
C GLY A 206 2.66 -28.53 -68.15
N VAL A 207 3.57 -28.31 -67.20
CA VAL A 207 4.17 -29.38 -66.36
C VAL A 207 3.23 -29.83 -65.25
N LEU A 208 2.20 -29.03 -64.94
CA LEU A 208 1.19 -29.34 -63.92
C LEU A 208 0.17 -30.42 -64.32
N GLU A 209 0.29 -31.00 -65.52
CA GLU A 209 -0.44 -32.21 -65.91
C GLU A 209 0.05 -33.46 -65.16
N ASP A 210 1.28 -33.43 -64.62
CA ASP A 210 1.77 -34.46 -63.71
C ASP A 210 1.07 -34.33 -62.35
N THR A 211 0.24 -35.33 -62.04
CA THR A 211 -0.55 -35.41 -60.81
C THR A 211 0.31 -35.42 -59.55
N GLN A 212 1.52 -35.96 -59.60
CA GLN A 212 2.44 -36.01 -58.44
C GLN A 212 2.97 -34.61 -58.11
N ILE A 213 3.40 -33.85 -59.12
CA ILE A 213 3.92 -32.48 -58.94
C ILE A 213 2.82 -31.56 -58.39
N ARG A 214 1.60 -31.70 -58.91
CA ARG A 214 0.42 -30.96 -58.43
C ARG A 214 0.12 -31.23 -56.96
N GLN A 215 0.13 -32.51 -56.57
CA GLN A 215 -0.12 -32.92 -55.18
C GLN A 215 0.94 -32.38 -54.23
N ILE A 216 2.23 -32.48 -54.59
CA ILE A 216 3.34 -31.99 -53.75
C ILE A 216 3.22 -30.49 -53.49
N ILE A 217 2.98 -29.68 -54.53
CA ILE A 217 2.85 -28.22 -54.37
C ILE A 217 1.61 -27.87 -53.54
N SER A 218 0.48 -28.53 -53.79
CA SER A 218 -0.73 -28.29 -52.99
C SER A 218 -0.54 -28.66 -51.52
N SER A 219 0.19 -29.75 -51.23
CA SER A 219 0.53 -30.17 -49.88
C SER A 219 1.45 -29.15 -49.20
N CYS A 220 2.52 -28.70 -49.87
CA CYS A 220 3.42 -27.66 -49.33
C CYS A 220 2.69 -26.34 -49.04
N LEU A 221 1.81 -25.89 -49.94
CA LEU A 221 0.99 -24.69 -49.72
C LEU A 221 0.06 -24.87 -48.52
N GLN A 222 -0.64 -26.00 -48.44
CA GLN A 222 -1.54 -26.31 -47.32
C GLN A 222 -0.79 -26.39 -45.99
N GLN A 223 0.39 -27.01 -45.97
CA GLN A 223 1.20 -27.17 -44.77
C GLN A 223 1.81 -25.84 -44.31
N THR A 224 2.21 -24.97 -45.25
CA THR A 224 2.68 -23.60 -44.95
C THR A 224 1.53 -22.76 -44.39
N GLN A 225 0.35 -22.83 -45.00
CA GLN A 225 -0.85 -22.14 -44.53
C GLN A 225 -1.25 -22.60 -43.11
N THR A 226 -1.30 -23.91 -42.89
CA THR A 226 -1.64 -24.52 -41.59
C THR A 226 -0.62 -24.12 -40.51
N SER A 227 0.67 -24.10 -40.86
CA SER A 227 1.74 -23.68 -39.94
C SER A 227 1.63 -22.20 -39.59
N TYR A 228 1.30 -21.34 -40.57
CA TYR A 228 1.08 -19.92 -40.35
C TYR A 228 -0.13 -19.64 -39.46
N GLU A 229 -1.24 -20.32 -39.69
CA GLU A 229 -2.43 -20.23 -38.85
C GLU A 229 -2.18 -20.72 -37.42
N SER A 230 -1.39 -21.79 -37.27
CA SER A 230 -0.98 -22.33 -35.96
C SER A 230 -0.08 -21.35 -35.20
N LEU A 231 0.90 -20.75 -35.89
CA LEU A 231 1.75 -19.68 -35.33
C LEU A 231 0.88 -18.48 -34.90
N LYS A 232 -0.07 -18.07 -35.73
CA LYS A 232 -0.96 -16.95 -35.42
C LYS A 232 -1.79 -17.24 -34.17
N LYS A 233 -2.38 -18.44 -34.04
CA LYS A 233 -3.12 -18.87 -32.85
C LYS A 233 -2.24 -18.90 -31.59
N PHE A 234 -1.00 -19.36 -31.71
CA PHE A 234 -0.04 -19.42 -30.61
C PHE A 234 0.45 -18.04 -30.16
N VAL A 235 0.79 -17.15 -31.10
CA VAL A 235 1.13 -15.75 -30.81
C VAL A 235 -0.07 -15.03 -30.20
N TYR A 236 -1.28 -15.32 -30.66
CA TYR A 236 -2.51 -14.76 -30.09
C TYR A 236 -2.75 -15.25 -28.66
N SER A 237 -2.61 -16.54 -28.36
CA SER A 237 -2.75 -17.05 -26.99
C SER A 237 -1.69 -16.49 -26.04
N MET A 238 -0.47 -16.22 -26.53
CA MET A 238 0.57 -15.54 -25.74
C MET A 238 0.29 -14.06 -25.52
N LYS A 239 -0.24 -13.36 -26.54
CA LYS A 239 -0.54 -11.93 -26.45
C LYS A 239 -1.82 -11.66 -25.65
N ASN A 240 -2.78 -12.59 -25.63
CA ASN A 240 -4.03 -12.47 -24.89
C ASN A 240 -3.94 -12.99 -23.45
N SER A 241 -3.05 -12.38 -22.67
CA SER A 241 -3.23 -12.32 -21.21
C SER A 241 -4.13 -11.16 -20.77
N PHE A 242 -4.75 -10.45 -21.72
CA PHE A 242 -5.71 -9.38 -21.45
C PHE A 242 -7.10 -9.95 -21.16
N GLU A 243 -7.68 -9.56 -20.02
CA GLU A 243 -9.01 -10.02 -19.58
C GLU A 243 -10.14 -9.53 -20.51
N THR A 244 -9.96 -8.43 -21.25
CA THR A 244 -10.98 -7.81 -22.12
C THR A 244 -10.39 -7.11 -23.36
N LYS A 245 -11.14 -7.04 -24.47
CA LYS A 245 -10.79 -6.30 -25.70
C LYS A 245 -10.69 -4.80 -25.44
N GLU A 246 -11.49 -4.27 -24.53
CA GLU A 246 -11.39 -2.87 -24.13
C GLU A 246 -10.02 -2.51 -23.55
N LYS A 247 -9.48 -3.37 -22.68
CA LYS A 247 -8.17 -3.15 -22.06
C LYS A 247 -7.06 -3.14 -23.12
N TYR A 248 -7.18 -3.99 -24.12
CA TYR A 248 -6.26 -4.01 -25.26
C TYR A 248 -6.30 -2.70 -26.06
N LEU A 249 -7.49 -2.19 -26.37
CA LEU A 249 -7.66 -0.92 -27.09
C LEU A 249 -7.11 0.26 -26.28
N SER A 250 -7.41 0.36 -24.98
CA SER A 250 -6.87 1.40 -24.09
C SER A 250 -5.34 1.41 -24.12
N GLN A 251 -4.73 0.24 -23.91
CA GLN A 251 -3.27 0.15 -23.81
C GLN A 251 -2.57 0.42 -25.15
N LEU A 252 -3.18 0.05 -26.28
CA LEU A 252 -2.66 0.38 -27.61
C LEU A 252 -2.56 1.90 -27.79
N ILE A 253 -3.57 2.63 -27.31
CA ILE A 253 -3.63 4.09 -27.39
C ILE A 253 -2.69 4.75 -26.39
N GLU A 254 -2.62 4.26 -25.14
CA GLU A 254 -1.67 4.74 -24.13
C GLU A 254 -0.21 4.60 -24.55
N ASN A 255 0.12 3.58 -25.34
CA ASN A 255 1.48 3.37 -25.84
C ASN A 255 1.88 4.31 -26.99
N PHE A 256 0.95 5.09 -27.54
CA PHE A 256 1.24 6.02 -28.63
C PHE A 256 1.60 7.40 -28.09
N ASN A 257 2.90 7.72 -28.11
CA ASN A 257 3.44 8.93 -27.48
C ASN A 257 3.78 10.07 -28.46
N PHE A 258 3.35 9.99 -29.72
CA PHE A 258 3.73 10.98 -30.74
C PHE A 258 2.93 12.30 -30.61
N CYS A 259 1.62 12.20 -30.40
CA CYS A 259 0.73 13.35 -30.28
C CYS A 259 -0.49 12.98 -29.41
N ASN A 260 -1.31 13.97 -29.06
CA ASN A 260 -2.46 13.72 -28.18
C ASN A 260 -3.52 12.87 -28.91
N ILE A 261 -4.02 11.80 -28.27
CA ILE A 261 -5.11 10.98 -28.82
C ILE A 261 -6.41 11.24 -28.06
N THR A 262 -7.48 11.50 -28.80
CA THR A 262 -8.85 11.45 -28.29
C THR A 262 -9.50 10.16 -28.73
N LEU A 263 -10.03 9.39 -27.77
CA LEU A 263 -10.66 8.11 -28.03
C LEU A 263 -12.16 8.16 -27.73
N ASN A 264 -12.96 7.99 -28.78
CA ASN A 264 -14.41 7.89 -28.68
C ASN A 264 -14.85 6.44 -28.87
N ARG A 265 -15.68 5.94 -27.95
CA ARG A 265 -16.17 4.56 -27.96
C ARG A 265 -17.70 4.58 -27.92
N SER A 266 -18.32 3.70 -28.69
CA SER A 266 -19.77 3.53 -28.67
C SER A 266 -20.16 2.06 -28.87
N GLY A 267 -21.14 1.60 -28.09
CA GLY A 267 -21.60 0.22 -28.09
C GLY A 267 -20.70 -0.75 -27.33
N ASP A 268 -20.96 -2.05 -27.49
CA ASP A 268 -20.25 -3.11 -26.78
C ASP A 268 -19.09 -3.67 -27.63
N ILE A 269 -17.86 -3.31 -27.26
CA ILE A 269 -16.63 -3.72 -27.92
C ILE A 269 -16.36 -5.22 -27.71
N GLU A 270 -16.79 -5.79 -26.58
CA GLU A 270 -16.57 -7.20 -26.28
C GLU A 270 -17.34 -8.12 -27.23
N ASN A 271 -18.46 -7.64 -27.77
CA ASN A 271 -19.29 -8.35 -28.76
C ASN A 271 -18.71 -8.36 -30.18
N ILE A 272 -17.65 -7.60 -30.47
CA ILE A 272 -16.99 -7.64 -31.79
C ILE A 272 -16.32 -9.01 -31.97
N PRO A 273 -16.53 -9.77 -33.06
CA PRO A 273 -15.85 -11.04 -33.26
C PRO A 273 -14.33 -10.88 -33.21
N SER A 274 -13.61 -11.80 -32.55
CA SER A 274 -12.17 -11.67 -32.31
C SER A 274 -11.37 -11.44 -33.60
N HIS A 275 -11.72 -12.16 -34.68
CA HIS A 275 -11.05 -11.96 -35.98
C HIS A 275 -11.24 -10.55 -36.55
N VAL A 276 -12.41 -9.92 -36.32
CA VAL A 276 -12.68 -8.54 -36.74
C VAL A 276 -11.88 -7.58 -35.86
N PHE A 277 -11.95 -7.76 -34.55
CA PHE A 277 -11.26 -6.91 -33.58
C PHE A 277 -9.75 -6.90 -33.81
N GLU A 278 -9.12 -8.06 -33.98
CA GLU A 278 -7.67 -8.17 -34.24
C GLU A 278 -7.23 -7.41 -35.49
N ASN A 279 -7.96 -7.58 -36.59
CA ASN A 279 -7.65 -6.91 -37.84
C ASN A 279 -7.90 -5.39 -37.74
N LEU A 280 -8.96 -4.96 -37.05
CA LEU A 280 -9.19 -3.53 -36.76
C LEU A 280 -8.07 -2.95 -35.89
N MET A 281 -7.59 -3.68 -34.89
CA MET A 281 -6.46 -3.24 -34.06
C MET A 281 -5.15 -3.18 -34.85
N ALA A 282 -4.92 -4.11 -35.78
CA ALA A 282 -3.77 -4.05 -36.67
C ALA A 282 -3.86 -2.86 -37.63
N ILE A 283 -5.06 -2.57 -38.18
CA ILE A 283 -5.29 -1.39 -39.01
C ILE A 283 -5.09 -0.10 -38.20
N LEU A 284 -5.59 -0.05 -36.95
CA LEU A 284 -5.39 1.07 -36.04
C LEU A 284 -3.90 1.34 -35.80
N LYS A 285 -3.10 0.30 -35.53
CA LYS A 285 -1.64 0.46 -35.35
C LYS A 285 -0.98 1.02 -36.59
N GLU A 286 -1.30 0.50 -37.77
CA GLU A 286 -0.73 0.98 -39.03
C GLU A 286 -1.15 2.42 -39.32
N ALA A 287 -2.41 2.77 -39.04
CA ALA A 287 -2.91 4.14 -39.18
C ALA A 287 -2.17 5.11 -38.24
N LEU A 288 -1.99 4.76 -36.97
CA LEU A 288 -1.24 5.56 -36.00
C LEU A 288 0.25 5.69 -36.40
N LEU A 289 0.85 4.63 -36.94
CA LEU A 289 2.21 4.69 -37.49
C LEU A 289 2.29 5.64 -38.70
N ASN A 290 1.28 5.64 -39.57
CA ASN A 290 1.22 6.57 -40.69
C ASN A 290 1.12 8.02 -40.21
N VAL A 291 0.31 8.30 -39.19
CA VAL A 291 0.26 9.63 -38.56
C VAL A 291 1.65 10.03 -38.05
N ALA A 292 2.30 9.17 -37.25
CA ALA A 292 3.60 9.47 -36.65
C ALA A 292 4.72 9.67 -37.68
N LYS A 293 4.68 8.95 -38.80
CA LYS A 293 5.69 9.06 -39.87
C LYS A 293 5.43 10.19 -40.84
N HIS A 294 4.16 10.57 -41.04
CA HIS A 294 3.79 11.39 -42.19
C HIS A 294 2.97 12.63 -41.86
N SER A 295 2.22 12.74 -40.76
CA SER A 295 1.22 13.83 -40.68
C SER A 295 1.67 15.10 -39.95
N ASN A 296 2.73 15.05 -39.13
CA ASN A 296 3.11 16.15 -38.21
C ASN A 296 1.93 16.64 -37.35
N ALA A 297 0.93 15.79 -37.09
CA ALA A 297 -0.25 16.13 -36.30
C ALA A 297 0.09 16.43 -34.85
N THR A 298 -0.70 17.31 -34.25
CA THR A 298 -0.71 17.57 -32.81
C THR A 298 -1.83 16.81 -32.10
N GLN A 299 -2.84 16.36 -32.84
CA GLN A 299 -3.96 15.60 -32.31
C GLN A 299 -4.47 14.54 -33.30
N VAL A 300 -4.86 13.39 -32.77
CA VAL A 300 -5.54 12.31 -33.50
C VAL A 300 -6.83 11.95 -32.77
N ALA A 301 -7.93 11.87 -33.49
CA ALA A 301 -9.19 11.32 -33.03
C ALA A 301 -9.33 9.87 -33.52
N VAL A 302 -9.51 8.95 -32.58
CA VAL A 302 -9.82 7.54 -32.83
C VAL A 302 -11.25 7.29 -32.37
N SER A 303 -12.10 6.73 -33.23
CA SER A 303 -13.44 6.29 -32.85
C SER A 303 -13.67 4.82 -33.20
N LEU A 304 -14.10 4.03 -32.22
CA LEU A 304 -14.56 2.65 -32.42
C LEU A 304 -16.02 2.54 -32.02
N GLU A 305 -16.86 2.18 -32.99
CA GLU A 305 -18.30 2.01 -32.83
C GLU A 305 -18.68 0.57 -33.13
N SER A 306 -19.35 -0.07 -32.17
CA SER A 306 -19.86 -1.44 -32.27
C SER A 306 -21.38 -1.42 -32.23
N LYS A 307 -22.02 -1.80 -33.33
CA LYS A 307 -23.48 -1.94 -33.42
C LYS A 307 -23.87 -3.33 -33.92
N PRO A 308 -25.11 -3.77 -33.68
CA PRO A 308 -25.56 -5.09 -34.12
C PRO A 308 -25.41 -5.35 -35.63
N THR A 309 -25.46 -4.30 -36.45
CA THR A 309 -25.42 -4.39 -37.93
C THR A 309 -24.06 -4.01 -38.52
N TYR A 310 -23.16 -3.40 -37.75
CA TYR A 310 -21.83 -3.03 -38.23
C TYR A 310 -20.85 -2.71 -37.12
N VAL A 311 -19.56 -2.77 -37.46
CA VAL A 311 -18.47 -2.20 -36.66
C VAL A 311 -17.76 -1.15 -37.50
N ARG A 312 -17.53 0.04 -36.92
CA ARG A 312 -16.86 1.15 -37.60
C ARG A 312 -15.64 1.59 -36.79
N LEU A 313 -14.49 1.60 -37.44
CA LEU A 313 -13.26 2.22 -36.94
C LEU A 313 -13.00 3.49 -37.76
N ALA A 314 -12.79 4.62 -37.12
CA ALA A 314 -12.30 5.83 -37.78
C ALA A 314 -11.08 6.37 -37.05
N VAL A 315 -10.08 6.81 -37.81
CA VAL A 315 -8.90 7.51 -37.31
C VAL A 315 -8.75 8.76 -38.15
N HIS A 316 -8.65 9.91 -37.50
CA HIS A 316 -8.52 11.20 -38.16
C HIS A 316 -7.50 12.05 -37.42
N ASP A 317 -6.56 12.65 -38.13
CA ASP A 317 -5.59 13.56 -37.55
C ASP A 317 -5.68 14.97 -38.13
N ASN A 318 -5.12 15.94 -37.41
CA ASN A 318 -5.13 17.36 -37.78
C ASN A 318 -3.84 17.80 -38.51
N GLY A 319 -3.10 16.87 -39.09
CA GLY A 319 -1.86 17.12 -39.80
C GLY A 319 -2.04 17.90 -41.10
N ASN A 320 -0.94 18.46 -41.62
CA ASN A 320 -0.98 19.38 -42.76
C ASN A 320 -0.51 18.75 -44.08
N ASN A 321 -0.38 17.42 -44.15
CA ASN A 321 0.28 16.78 -45.27
C ASN A 321 -0.64 16.66 -46.49
N LYS A 322 -0.70 17.71 -47.30
CA LYS A 322 -1.47 17.74 -48.55
C LYS A 322 -0.65 17.15 -49.70
N GLY A 323 -1.09 16.01 -50.24
CA GLY A 323 -0.45 15.38 -51.40
C GLY A 323 -1.08 14.04 -51.79
N GLU A 324 -0.68 13.50 -52.94
CA GLU A 324 -1.11 12.17 -53.42
C GLU A 324 -0.71 11.08 -52.42
N ILE A 325 -1.67 10.22 -52.08
CA ILE A 325 -1.43 9.03 -51.26
C ILE A 325 -0.62 8.04 -52.10
N LYS A 326 0.69 7.95 -51.86
CA LYS A 326 1.52 6.92 -52.47
C LYS A 326 1.20 5.57 -51.82
N GLU A 327 0.74 4.61 -52.62
CA GLU A 327 0.47 3.24 -52.15
C GLU A 327 1.77 2.54 -51.73
N GLY A 328 2.06 2.56 -50.43
CA GLY A 328 3.13 1.79 -49.81
C GLY A 328 2.63 0.44 -49.26
N VAL A 329 3.59 -0.34 -48.74
CA VAL A 329 3.33 -1.66 -48.12
C VAL A 329 2.29 -1.58 -47.00
N GLY A 330 2.28 -0.49 -46.21
CA GLY A 330 1.33 -0.27 -45.12
C GLY A 330 -0.13 -0.15 -45.56
N LEU A 331 -0.41 0.70 -46.57
CA LEU A 331 -1.75 0.88 -47.12
C LEU A 331 -2.26 -0.37 -47.83
N MET A 332 -1.38 -1.10 -48.53
CA MET A 332 -1.71 -2.41 -49.11
C MET A 332 -2.10 -3.40 -48.01
N SER A 333 -1.36 -3.42 -46.89
CA SER A 333 -1.64 -4.27 -45.73
C SER A 333 -3.01 -3.96 -45.11
N ILE A 334 -3.38 -2.68 -44.99
CA ILE A 334 -4.70 -2.23 -44.54
C ILE A 334 -5.80 -2.74 -45.48
N LYS A 335 -5.65 -2.54 -46.79
CA LYS A 335 -6.64 -2.99 -47.79
C LYS A 335 -6.83 -4.50 -47.78
N LEU A 336 -5.75 -5.27 -47.69
CA LEU A 336 -5.81 -6.74 -47.62
C LEU A 336 -6.52 -7.23 -46.36
N ARG A 337 -6.21 -6.65 -45.20
CA ARG A 337 -6.90 -7.00 -43.94
C ARG A 337 -8.37 -6.64 -43.99
N ALA A 338 -8.72 -5.46 -44.48
CA ALA A 338 -10.12 -5.08 -44.62
C ALA A 338 -10.89 -6.00 -45.57
N LYS A 339 -10.30 -6.34 -46.72
CA LYS A 339 -10.88 -7.30 -47.68
C LYS A 339 -11.12 -8.67 -47.04
N SER A 340 -10.22 -9.14 -46.18
CA SER A 340 -10.38 -10.43 -45.47
C SER A 340 -11.57 -10.47 -44.50
N MET A 341 -12.08 -9.31 -44.08
CA MET A 341 -13.26 -9.18 -43.20
C MET A 341 -14.53 -8.77 -43.96
N GLY A 342 -14.49 -8.66 -45.29
CA GLY A 342 -15.59 -8.07 -46.06
C GLY A 342 -15.84 -6.59 -45.74
N ALA A 343 -14.83 -5.89 -45.23
CA ALA A 343 -14.92 -4.50 -44.81
C ALA A 343 -14.64 -3.54 -45.97
N THR A 344 -15.29 -2.38 -45.96
CA THR A 344 -14.96 -1.26 -46.84
C THR A 344 -14.02 -0.30 -46.14
N VAL A 345 -13.04 0.23 -46.88
CA VAL A 345 -12.06 1.20 -46.37
C VAL A 345 -12.13 2.44 -47.22
N ASN A 346 -12.29 3.59 -46.57
CA ASN A 346 -12.12 4.89 -47.19
C ASN A 346 -10.87 5.56 -46.58
N ILE A 347 -10.00 6.10 -47.43
CA ILE A 347 -8.78 6.78 -47.01
C ILE A 347 -8.75 8.14 -47.70
N ASP A 348 -8.61 9.19 -46.92
CA ASP A 348 -8.59 10.58 -47.37
C ASP A 348 -7.39 11.31 -46.73
N ASN A 349 -6.84 12.29 -47.43
CA ASN A 349 -5.73 13.12 -46.98
C ASN A 349 -5.93 14.62 -47.32
N HIS A 350 -7.17 15.06 -47.61
CA HIS A 350 -7.47 16.45 -48.00
C HIS A 350 -7.36 17.46 -46.84
N ALA A 351 -7.68 17.03 -45.61
CA ALA A 351 -7.69 17.87 -44.40
C ALA A 351 -7.03 17.11 -43.23
N GLY A 352 -5.79 16.67 -43.44
CA GLY A 352 -5.12 15.68 -42.58
C GLY A 352 -5.43 14.26 -43.02
N PHE A 353 -4.75 13.27 -42.44
CA PHE A 353 -4.97 11.87 -42.82
C PHE A 353 -6.21 11.31 -42.10
N SER A 354 -7.05 10.62 -42.86
CA SER A 354 -8.31 10.06 -42.40
C SER A 354 -8.47 8.66 -42.96
N ILE A 355 -8.78 7.71 -42.09
CA ILE A 355 -9.14 6.36 -42.48
C ILE A 355 -10.43 5.96 -41.78
N VAL A 356 -11.38 5.46 -42.56
CA VAL A 356 -12.65 4.91 -42.06
C VAL A 356 -12.78 3.49 -42.58
N VAL A 357 -12.87 2.54 -41.65
CA VAL A 357 -13.13 1.14 -41.93
C VAL A 357 -14.53 0.80 -41.45
N PHE A 358 -15.35 0.25 -42.35
CA PHE A 358 -16.70 -0.19 -42.05
C PHE A 358 -16.81 -1.69 -42.29
N VAL A 359 -17.19 -2.43 -41.26
CA VAL A 359 -17.37 -3.88 -41.30
C VAL A 359 -18.86 -4.18 -41.14
N PRO A 360 -19.55 -4.69 -42.18
CA PRO A 360 -20.93 -5.13 -42.03
C PRO A 360 -20.98 -6.37 -41.12
N MET A 361 -21.84 -6.34 -40.11
CA MET A 361 -22.10 -7.48 -39.24
C MET A 361 -23.35 -8.20 -39.75
N LYS A 362 -23.21 -9.48 -40.10
CA LYS A 362 -24.38 -10.32 -40.36
C LYS A 362 -25.15 -10.48 -39.05
N SER A 363 -26.45 -10.18 -39.11
CA SER A 363 -27.39 -10.46 -38.02
C SER A 363 -27.30 -11.94 -37.65
N ARG A 364 -27.15 -12.24 -36.35
CA ARG A 364 -27.10 -13.61 -35.78
C ARG A 364 -28.36 -14.46 -36.07
N ARG A 365 -29.34 -13.94 -36.81
CA ARG A 365 -30.57 -14.67 -37.19
C ARG A 365 -30.49 -15.51 -38.47
N GLU A 366 -29.44 -15.36 -39.30
CA GLU A 366 -29.36 -16.08 -40.59
C GLU A 366 -28.50 -17.36 -40.57
N GLU A 367 -27.91 -17.74 -39.43
CA GLU A 367 -27.17 -19.02 -39.29
C GLU A 367 -28.00 -20.13 -38.62
N LEU A 368 -29.29 -19.91 -38.38
CA LEU A 368 -30.24 -20.89 -37.80
C LEU A 368 -31.45 -21.21 -38.71
N GLN A 369 -31.34 -20.93 -40.01
CA GLN A 369 -32.23 -21.48 -41.04
C GLN A 369 -31.39 -22.26 -42.04
#